data_AF-A0A1Q5SRA5-F1
#
_entry.id   AF-A0A1Q5SRA5-F1
#
_cell.length_a   1.000
_cell.length_b   1.000
_cell.length_c   1.000
_cell.angle_alpha   90.00
_cell.angle_beta   90.00
_cell.angle_gamma   90.00
#
_symmetry.space_group_name_H-M   'P 1'
#
loop_
_entity.id
_entity.type
_entity.pdbx_description
1 polymer ?
#
loop_
_entity_poly.entity_id
_entity_poly.type
_entity_poly.pdbx_seq_one_letter_code
_entity_poly.pdbx_strand_id
1 'polypeptide(L)'
;MTFLPQTETFEIHRPSLFRPDSSLLINSSRETAPHTLFTTIDTSGEESTETLDIRAWRDNSVLEVFVNGRTVISTRLYVAEETVGMRFFAEEDEASTTTVLRTSHTGLTELKFANLWDGIKV
;
A
#
# COMPACT_ATOMS: atom_id res chain seq x y z
N MET A 1 1.60 -2.18 -3.67
CA MET A 1 1.26 -1.80 -2.29
C MET A 1 -0.12 -1.19 -2.36
N THR A 2 -1.04 -1.65 -1.53
CA THR A 2 -2.46 -1.31 -1.68
C THR A 2 -3.06 -1.08 -0.30
N PHE A 3 -3.90 -0.06 -0.17
CA PHE A 3 -4.73 0.14 0.99
C PHE A 3 -6.12 -0.44 0.70
N LEU A 4 -6.66 -1.24 1.62
CA LEU A 4 -7.99 -1.84 1.56
C LEU A 4 -8.89 -1.12 2.57
N PRO A 5 -9.75 -0.17 2.13
CA PRO A 5 -10.59 0.60 3.05
C PRO A 5 -11.61 -0.28 3.79
N GLN A 6 -12.15 -1.30 3.13
CA GLN A 6 -13.18 -2.19 3.67
C GLN A 6 -12.73 -2.96 4.91
N THR A 7 -11.43 -3.30 4.96
CA THR A 7 -10.81 -4.07 6.03
C THR A 7 -9.84 -3.23 6.86
N GLU A 8 -9.73 -1.92 6.58
CA GLU A 8 -8.78 -1.01 7.21
C GLU A 8 -7.36 -1.63 7.27
N THR A 9 -6.88 -2.13 6.14
CA THR A 9 -5.62 -2.89 6.05
C THR A 9 -4.73 -2.34 4.94
N PHE A 10 -3.45 -2.13 5.26
CA PHE A 10 -2.43 -1.82 4.26
C PHE A 10 -1.62 -3.07 3.92
N GLU A 11 -1.37 -3.30 2.64
CA GLU A 11 -0.80 -4.56 2.18
C GLU A 11 0.34 -4.39 1.16
N ILE A 12 1.34 -5.25 1.27
CA ILE A 12 2.47 -5.37 0.36
C ILE A 12 2.42 -6.74 -0.30
N HIS A 13 2.14 -6.78 -1.60
CA HIS A 13 2.26 -7.99 -2.40
C HIS A 13 3.73 -8.25 -2.69
N ARG A 14 4.20 -9.43 -2.30
CA ARG A 14 5.55 -9.88 -2.64
C ARG A 14 5.47 -10.80 -3.86
N PRO A 15 6.13 -10.44 -4.96
CA PRO A 15 6.13 -11.28 -6.16
C PRO A 15 6.84 -12.61 -5.88
N SER A 16 6.34 -13.69 -6.48
CA SER A 16 7.02 -14.97 -6.50
C SER A 16 8.18 -14.94 -7.49
N LEU A 17 9.19 -15.79 -7.26
CA LEU A 17 10.27 -15.97 -8.23
C LEU A 17 9.79 -16.84 -9.40
N PHE A 18 10.31 -16.58 -10.59
CA PHE A 18 10.09 -17.37 -11.82
C PHE A 18 10.85 -18.71 -11.81
N ARG A 19 10.85 -19.45 -10.69
CA ARG A 19 11.46 -20.77 -10.59
C ARG A 19 10.47 -21.76 -9.98
N PRO A 20 10.29 -22.96 -10.58
CA PRO A 20 9.59 -24.06 -9.93
C PRO A 20 10.19 -24.27 -8.53
N ASP A 21 9.34 -24.47 -7.53
CA ASP A 21 9.71 -24.67 -6.11
C ASP A 21 10.22 -23.44 -5.34
N SER A 22 10.29 -22.26 -5.96
CA SER A 22 10.76 -21.06 -5.27
C SER A 22 9.91 -20.66 -4.05
N SER A 23 8.61 -20.93 -4.09
CA SER A 23 7.69 -20.69 -2.97
C SER A 23 7.95 -21.60 -1.76
N LEU A 24 8.64 -22.74 -1.95
CA LEU A 24 9.07 -23.62 -0.85
C LEU A 24 10.35 -23.12 -0.18
N LEU A 25 11.13 -22.31 -0.90
CA LEU A 25 12.44 -21.82 -0.45
C LEU A 25 12.38 -20.39 0.09
N ILE A 26 11.50 -19.57 -0.49
CA ILE A 26 11.36 -18.15 -0.18
C ILE A 26 9.89 -17.83 0.08
N ASN A 27 9.62 -17.28 1.26
CA ASN A 27 8.30 -16.80 1.58
C ASN A 27 7.94 -15.58 0.71
N SER A 28 6.97 -15.74 -0.17
CA SER A 28 6.37 -14.67 -0.98
C SER A 28 4.94 -14.33 -0.51
N SER A 29 4.56 -14.69 0.71
CA SER A 29 3.26 -14.32 1.29
C SER A 29 3.11 -12.81 1.29
N ARG A 30 1.86 -12.33 1.21
CA ARG A 30 1.53 -10.93 1.43
C ARG A 30 1.95 -10.51 2.84
N GLU A 31 2.41 -9.27 2.98
CA GLU A 31 2.60 -8.64 4.29
C GLU A 31 1.46 -7.65 4.50
N THR A 32 0.89 -7.62 5.70
CA THR A 32 -0.26 -6.79 6.01
C THR A 32 -0.08 -6.08 7.35
N ALA A 33 -0.67 -4.89 7.49
CA ALA A 33 -0.79 -4.20 8.76
C ALA A 33 -2.14 -3.49 8.85
N PRO A 34 -2.80 -3.49 10.02
CA PRO A 34 -3.96 -2.65 10.27
C PRO A 34 -3.60 -1.18 10.08
N HIS A 35 -4.46 -0.46 9.35
CA HIS A 35 -4.33 0.98 9.12
C HIS A 35 -5.71 1.61 8.93
N THR A 36 -6.02 2.60 9.74
CA THR A 36 -7.29 3.34 9.64
C THR A 36 -7.00 4.76 9.15
N LEU A 37 -7.75 5.23 8.16
CA LEU A 37 -7.83 6.65 7.80
C LEU A 37 -8.99 7.27 8.55
N PHE A 38 -8.75 8.38 9.23
CA PHE A 38 -9.79 9.03 10.02
C PHE A 38 -10.64 9.97 9.16
N THR A 39 -11.94 9.99 9.39
CA THR A 39 -12.85 11.01 8.86
C THR A 39 -13.11 12.05 9.94
N THR A 40 -12.94 13.32 9.60
CA THR A 40 -13.18 14.45 10.51
C THR A 40 -14.19 15.40 9.91
N ILE A 41 -15.01 15.99 10.78
CA ILE A 41 -15.97 17.04 10.42
C ILE A 41 -15.43 18.36 10.97
N ASP A 42 -15.37 19.40 10.14
CA ASP A 42 -14.94 20.72 10.57
C ASP A 42 -16.09 21.55 11.19
N THR A 43 -15.78 22.78 11.62
CA THR A 43 -16.80 23.68 12.22
C THR A 43 -17.87 24.14 11.25
N SER A 44 -17.65 24.02 9.94
CA SER A 44 -18.64 24.31 8.90
C SER A 44 -19.53 23.11 8.58
N GLY A 45 -19.24 21.94 9.15
CA GLY A 45 -19.96 20.70 8.90
C GLY A 45 -19.42 19.91 7.70
N GLU A 46 -18.30 20.33 7.12
CA GLU A 46 -17.69 19.65 5.98
C GLU A 46 -16.89 18.43 6.45
N GLU A 47 -17.19 17.28 5.83
CA GLU A 47 -16.50 16.02 6.07
C GLU A 47 -15.21 15.95 5.24
N SER A 48 -14.11 15.57 5.87
CA SER A 48 -12.84 15.29 5.20
C SER A 48 -12.26 13.97 5.69
N THR A 49 -11.85 13.12 4.76
CA THR A 49 -11.09 11.90 5.06
C THR A 49 -9.61 12.23 5.04
N GLU A 50 -8.88 11.69 6.00
CA GLU A 50 -7.43 11.81 6.10
C GLU A 50 -6.74 11.36 4.81
N THR A 51 -5.71 12.10 4.40
CA THR A 51 -4.91 11.73 3.23
C THR A 51 -4.01 10.54 3.55
N LEU A 52 -4.02 9.53 2.69
CA LEU A 52 -3.08 8.41 2.76
C LEU A 52 -1.68 8.89 2.32
N ASP A 53 -0.73 8.92 3.26
CA ASP A 53 0.67 9.28 3.02
C ASP A 53 1.54 8.02 3.10
N ILE A 54 2.17 7.65 1.98
CA ILE A 54 3.00 6.44 1.88
C ILE A 54 4.43 6.87 1.59
N ARG A 55 5.35 6.46 2.48
CA ARG A 55 6.79 6.61 2.27
C ARG A 55 7.44 5.25 2.24
N ALA A 56 8.13 4.93 1.16
CA ALA A 56 8.78 3.63 0.98
C ALA A 56 10.28 3.82 0.74
N TRP A 57 11.07 3.06 1.48
CA TRP A 57 12.52 2.98 1.32
C TRP A 57 12.89 1.59 0.85
N ARG A 58 13.73 1.54 -0.17
CA ARG A 58 14.24 0.30 -0.71
C ARG A 58 15.76 0.31 -0.67
N ASP A 59 16.32 -0.67 0.00
CA ASP A 59 17.75 -0.94 0.04
C ASP A 59 18.01 -2.37 -0.44
N ASN A 60 18.31 -2.51 -1.72
CA ASN A 60 18.39 -3.79 -2.41
C ASN A 60 17.14 -4.66 -2.16
N SER A 61 17.26 -5.71 -1.36
CA SER A 61 16.16 -6.61 -1.01
C SER A 61 15.29 -6.13 0.14
N VAL A 62 15.74 -5.16 0.94
CA VAL A 62 14.96 -4.64 2.09
C VAL A 62 13.97 -3.60 1.59
N LEU A 63 12.71 -3.73 1.99
CA LEU A 63 11.66 -2.74 1.77
C LEU A 63 11.08 -2.34 3.12
N GLU A 64 11.12 -1.05 3.43
CA GLU A 64 10.43 -0.46 4.57
C GLU A 64 9.38 0.53 4.08
N VAL A 65 8.13 0.35 4.54
CA VAL A 65 7.01 1.19 4.14
C VAL A 65 6.38 1.80 5.39
N PHE A 66 6.25 3.12 5.39
CA PHE A 66 5.67 3.91 6.45
C PHE A 66 4.40 4.55 5.93
N VAL A 67 3.28 4.34 6.64
CA VAL A 67 1.96 4.83 6.27
C VAL A 67 1.47 5.82 7.33
N ASN A 68 1.17 7.03 6.89
CA ASN A 68 0.79 8.22 7.69
C ASN A 68 1.70 8.45 8.91
N GLY A 69 2.97 8.02 8.83
CA GLY A 69 3.94 8.10 9.93
C GLY A 69 3.61 7.29 11.19
N ARG A 70 2.58 6.43 11.17
CA ARG A 70 2.11 5.67 12.35
C ARG A 70 2.01 4.16 12.15
N THR A 71 2.02 3.69 10.91
CA THR A 71 2.09 2.26 10.57
C THR A 71 3.38 2.00 9.82
N VAL A 72 4.09 0.92 10.17
CA VAL A 72 5.33 0.51 9.49
C VAL A 72 5.24 -0.97 9.13
N ILE A 73 5.59 -1.30 7.89
CA ILE A 73 5.81 -2.68 7.43
C ILE A 73 7.23 -2.78 6.89
N SER A 74 8.05 -3.61 7.53
CA SER A 74 9.39 -3.96 7.05
C SER A 74 9.39 -5.39 6.51
N THR A 75 9.83 -5.57 5.27
CA THR A 75 9.88 -6.89 4.63
C THR A 75 11.04 -7.00 3.64
N ARG A 76 11.17 -8.15 2.98
CA ARG A 76 12.13 -8.39 1.92
C ARG A 76 11.46 -8.70 0.58
N LEU A 77 11.98 -8.12 -0.49
CA LEU A 77 11.67 -8.42 -1.88
C LEU A 77 12.87 -9.12 -2.52
N TYR A 78 12.73 -10.41 -2.82
CA TYR A 78 13.83 -11.23 -3.34
C TYR A 78 14.01 -11.16 -4.87
N VAL A 79 13.07 -10.55 -5.59
CA VAL A 79 13.19 -10.21 -7.03
C VAL A 79 13.79 -8.82 -7.25
N ALA A 80 14.53 -8.29 -6.28
CA ALA A 80 14.84 -6.87 -6.26
C ALA A 80 15.63 -6.40 -7.48
N GLU A 81 16.59 -7.20 -7.95
CA GLU A 81 17.44 -6.83 -9.08
C GLU A 81 16.67 -6.75 -10.41
N GLU A 82 15.53 -7.42 -10.52
CA GLU A 82 14.69 -7.49 -11.74
C GLU A 82 13.53 -6.48 -11.72
N THR A 83 13.36 -5.72 -10.63
CA THR A 83 12.25 -4.78 -10.45
C THR A 83 12.77 -3.34 -10.36
N VAL A 84 12.47 -2.56 -11.41
CA VAL A 84 12.90 -1.16 -11.56
C VAL A 84 11.69 -0.27 -11.77
N GLY A 85 11.70 0.91 -11.13
CA GLY A 85 10.70 1.96 -11.31
C GLY A 85 9.51 1.87 -10.36
N MET A 86 8.55 2.79 -10.57
CA MET A 86 7.33 2.93 -9.77
C MET A 86 6.13 3.14 -10.70
N ARG A 87 4.98 2.57 -10.33
CA ARG A 87 3.70 2.76 -11.03
C ARG A 87 2.61 3.03 -10.02
N PHE A 88 1.81 4.07 -10.28
CA PHE A 88 0.57 4.34 -9.56
C PHE A 88 -0.57 3.59 -10.22
N PHE A 89 -1.46 3.04 -9.41
CA PHE A 89 -2.62 2.31 -9.87
C PHE A 89 -3.76 2.56 -8.87
N ALA A 90 -4.99 2.42 -9.37
CA ALA A 90 -6.20 2.38 -8.58
C ALA A 90 -7.06 1.26 -9.19
N GLU A 91 -7.61 0.40 -8.36
CA GLU A 91 -8.50 -0.67 -8.78
C GLU A 91 -9.89 -0.33 -8.22
N GLU A 92 -10.89 -0.34 -9.10
CA GLU A 92 -12.29 -0.24 -8.67
C GLU A 92 -12.72 -1.62 -8.19
N ASP A 93 -13.22 -1.68 -6.97
CA ASP A 93 -13.67 -2.94 -6.37
C ASP A 93 -15.04 -3.28 -6.97
N GLU A 94 -15.10 -4.27 -7.87
CA GLU A 94 -16.36 -4.84 -8.37
C GLU A 94 -17.08 -5.46 -7.16
N ALA A 95 -18.04 -4.72 -6.60
CA ALA A 95 -18.68 -5.01 -5.33
C ALA A 95 -19.06 -6.50 -5.17
N SER A 96 -18.27 -7.22 -4.38
CA SER A 96 -18.65 -8.54 -3.90
C SER A 96 -19.87 -8.37 -2.99
N THR A 97 -20.92 -9.13 -3.27
CA THR A 97 -22.30 -9.03 -2.73
C THR A 97 -22.45 -9.34 -1.23
N THR A 98 -21.41 -9.10 -0.42
CA THR A 98 -21.41 -9.39 1.01
C THR A 98 -21.66 -8.12 1.79
N THR A 99 -22.93 -7.88 2.05
CA THR A 99 -23.45 -6.89 2.99
C THR A 99 -22.69 -6.97 4.32
N VAL A 100 -22.29 -5.81 4.86
CA VAL A 100 -21.65 -5.59 6.18
C VAL A 100 -20.10 -5.64 6.23
N LEU A 101 -19.45 -4.77 5.46
CA LEU A 101 -18.19 -4.12 5.88
C LEU A 101 -18.30 -2.61 5.54
N ARG A 102 -17.62 -1.76 6.31
CA ARG A 102 -17.80 -0.30 6.32
C ARG A 102 -17.67 0.30 4.91
N THR A 103 -18.81 0.61 4.28
CA THR A 103 -18.86 1.42 3.05
C THR A 103 -18.63 2.90 3.40
N SER A 104 -17.44 3.25 3.91
CA SER A 104 -17.11 4.65 4.23
C SER A 104 -16.41 5.39 3.09
N HIS A 105 -16.10 4.70 1.98
CA HIS A 105 -15.48 5.33 0.82
C HIS A 105 -16.32 5.11 -0.44
N THR A 106 -17.16 6.10 -0.75
CA THR A 106 -17.93 6.21 -2.00
C THR A 106 -17.33 7.25 -2.95
N GLY A 107 -16.15 7.79 -2.62
CA GLY A 107 -15.47 8.85 -3.35
C GLY A 107 -14.41 8.34 -4.33
N LEU A 108 -14.05 9.19 -5.30
CA LEU A 108 -12.94 8.94 -6.21
C LEU A 108 -11.61 8.95 -5.44
N THR A 109 -10.76 7.98 -5.71
CA THR A 109 -9.38 7.99 -5.22
C THR A 109 -8.52 8.87 -6.12
N GLU A 110 -7.85 9.86 -5.53
CA GLU A 110 -7.01 10.82 -6.25
C GLU A 110 -5.56 10.75 -5.76
N LEU A 111 -4.61 10.68 -6.71
CA LEU A 111 -3.19 10.85 -6.41
C LEU A 111 -2.86 12.35 -6.27
N LYS A 112 -2.72 12.81 -5.04
CA LYS A 112 -2.42 14.24 -4.77
C LYS A 112 -1.02 14.67 -5.19
N PHE A 113 -0.01 13.87 -4.85
CA PHE A 113 1.37 14.08 -5.25
C PHE A 113 2.17 12.79 -5.11
N ALA A 114 3.32 12.71 -5.80
CA ALA A 114 4.30 11.67 -5.56
C ALA A 114 5.71 12.14 -5.91
N ASN A 115 6.69 11.62 -5.19
CA ASN A 115 8.10 11.87 -5.43
C ASN A 115 8.83 10.53 -5.55
N LEU A 116 9.73 10.42 -6.52
CA LEU A 116 10.64 9.29 -6.68
C LEU A 116 12.07 9.78 -6.57
N TRP A 117 12.87 9.09 -5.76
CA TRP A 117 14.29 9.34 -5.64
C TRP A 117 15.04 8.03 -5.86
N ASP A 118 15.99 8.03 -6.78
CA ASP A 118 16.73 6.83 -7.23
C ASP A 118 18.09 6.66 -6.53
N GLY A 119 18.41 7.52 -5.57
CA GLY A 119 19.65 7.44 -4.81
C GLY A 119 20.86 8.10 -5.49
N ILE A 120 20.73 8.62 -6.71
CA ILE A 120 21.85 9.22 -7.44
C ILE A 120 21.94 10.72 -7.09
N LYS A 121 22.99 11.08 -6.33
CA LYS A 121 23.48 12.47 -6.31
C LYS A 121 24.33 12.68 -7.55
N VAL A 122 23.99 13.69 -8.37
CA VAL A 122 24.91 14.28 -9.35
C VAL A 122 25.87 15.21 -8.63
#